data_AF-A0AA41QBQ6-F1
#
_entry.id   AF-A0AA41QBQ6-F1
#
_cell.length_a   1.000
_cell.length_b   1.000
_cell.length_c   1.000
_cell.angle_alpha   90.00
_cell.angle_beta   90.00
_cell.angle_gamma   90.00
#
_symmetry.space_group_name_H-M   'P 1'
#
loop_
_entity.id
_entity.type
_entity.pdbx_description
1 polymer ?
#
loop_
_entity_poly.entity_id
_entity_poly.type
_entity_poly.pdbx_seq_one_letter_code
_entity_poly.pdbx_strand_id
1 'polypeptide(L)' 'MTHTEHPELVRLGAQYLRAYADGDAVNLYRLADAWGAADLCAAACEVALAVIHATAGPRGLDVVSEAFDGSRR' A
#
# COMPACT_ATOMS: atom_id res chain seq x y z
N MET A 1 -18.21 11.68 -0.85
CA MET A 1 -17.88 10.70 0.22
C MET A 1 -16.46 10.99 0.66
N THR A 2 -16.27 11.50 1.87
CA THR A 2 -14.95 11.66 2.48
C THR A 2 -14.40 10.27 2.77
N HIS A 3 -13.42 9.84 1.98
CA HIS A 3 -12.67 8.63 2.27
C HIS A 3 -11.89 8.88 3.56
N THR A 4 -12.17 8.12 4.62
CA THR A 4 -11.34 8.14 5.82
C THR A 4 -10.10 7.35 5.48
N GLU A 5 -9.02 8.04 5.13
CA GLU A 5 -7.73 7.37 4.93
C GLU A 5 -7.26 6.78 6.27
N HIS A 6 -6.94 5.49 6.27
CA HIS A 6 -6.32 4.81 7.40
C HIS A 6 -4.81 4.69 7.18
N PRO A 7 -4.02 5.76 7.42
CA PRO A 7 -2.60 5.82 7.03
C PRO A 7 -1.77 4.69 7.63
N GLU A 8 -2.11 4.23 8.84
CA GLU A 8 -1.45 3.08 9.47
C GLU A 8 -1.73 1.75 8.75
N LEU A 9 -2.96 1.53 8.25
CA LEU A 9 -3.29 0.35 7.47
C LEU A 9 -2.63 0.40 6.08
N VAL A 10 -2.61 1.58 5.44
CA VAL A 10 -1.87 1.77 4.18
C VAL A 10 -0.38 1.47 4.39
N ARG A 11 0.21 1.95 5.49
CA ARG A 11 1.61 1.68 5.83
C ARG A 11 1.88 0.19 6.05
N LEU A 12 1.04 -0.48 6.84
CA LEU A 12 1.14 -1.92 7.09
C LEU A 12 1.00 -2.73 5.79
N GLY A 13 0.00 -2.41 4.98
CA GLY A 13 -0.24 -3.06 3.70
C GLY A 13 0.92 -2.87 2.73
N ALA A 14 1.48 -1.67 2.67
CA ALA A 14 2.64 -1.37 1.83
C ALA A 14 3.88 -2.17 2.28
N GLN A 15 4.12 -2.30 3.59
CA GLN A 15 5.20 -3.13 4.13
C GLN A 15 5.01 -4.60 3.77
N TYR A 16 3.79 -5.12 3.92
CA TYR A 16 3.46 -6.51 3.57
C TYR A 16 3.65 -6.79 2.08
N LEU A 17 3.10 -5.95 1.21
CA LEU A 17 3.23 -6.08 -0.25
C LEU A 17 4.69 -5.96 -0.70
N ARG A 18 5.47 -5.10 -0.05
CA ARG A 18 6.91 -4.97 -0.35
C ARG A 18 7.68 -6.23 0.03
N ALA A 19 7.48 -6.75 1.24
CA ALA A 19 8.10 -8.01 1.67
C ALA A 19 7.71 -9.18 0.76
N TYR A 20 6.46 -9.21 0.29
CA TYR A 20 5.99 -10.19 -0.70
C TYR A 20 6.71 -10.07 -2.04
N ALA A 21 6.84 -8.84 -2.57
CA ALA A 21 7.52 -8.58 -3.84
C ALA A 21 9.03 -8.90 -3.78
N ASP A 22 9.67 -8.62 -2.64
CA ASP A 22 11.09 -8.89 -2.41
C ASP A 22 11.37 -10.37 -2.04
N GLY A 23 10.32 -11.19 -1.89
CA GLY A 23 10.46 -12.60 -1.49
C GLY A 23 10.97 -12.80 -0.05
N ASP A 24 10.80 -11.79 0.81
CA ASP A 24 11.29 -11.79 2.19
C ASP A 24 10.35 -12.57 3.12
N ALA A 25 10.52 -13.89 3.12
CA ALA A 25 9.71 -14.81 3.94
C ALA A 25 9.80 -14.52 5.45
N VAL A 26 10.93 -13.99 5.93
CA VAL A 26 11.12 -13.69 7.37
C VAL A 26 10.24 -12.52 7.77
N ASN A 27 10.23 -11.45 6.98
CA ASN A 27 9.38 -10.30 7.27
C ASN A 27 7.89 -10.63 7.06
N LEU A 28 7.54 -11.43 6.05
CA LEU A 28 6.16 -11.91 5.88
C LEU A 28 5.67 -12.69 7.10
N TYR A 29 6.49 -13.60 7.64
CA TYR A 29 6.15 -14.35 8.84
C TYR A 29 5.97 -13.44 10.06
N ARG A 30 6.88 -12.49 10.28
CA ARG A 30 6.79 -11.52 11.40
C ARG A 30 5.54 -10.65 11.32
N LEU A 31 5.17 -10.22 10.11
CA LEU A 31 3.94 -9.45 9.90
C LEU A 31 2.69 -10.30 10.16
N ALA A 32 2.68 -11.54 9.69
CA ALA A 32 1.58 -12.49 9.94
C ALA A 32 1.40 -12.81 11.43
N ASP A 33 2.50 -12.95 12.17
CA ASP A 33 2.48 -13.21 13.62
C ASP A 33 1.93 -12.01 14.42
N ALA A 34 2.29 -10.78 14.02
CA ALA A 34 1.91 -9.57 14.74
C ALA A 34 0.46 -9.09 14.48
N TRP A 35 -0.08 -9.32 13.27
CA TRP A 35 -1.36 -8.72 12.84
C TRP A 35 -2.42 -9.77 12.44
N GLY A 36 -2.03 -11.00 12.13
CA GLY A 36 -2.97 -12.02 11.65
C GLY A 36 -3.47 -11.77 10.22
N ALA A 37 -4.11 -12.79 9.64
CA ALA A 37 -4.44 -12.80 8.22
C ALA A 37 -5.52 -11.78 7.81
N ALA A 38 -6.53 -11.53 8.67
CA ALA A 38 -7.63 -10.62 8.36
C ALA A 38 -7.14 -9.16 8.28
N ASP A 39 -6.31 -8.73 9.22
CA ASP A 39 -5.79 -7.36 9.28
C ASP A 39 -4.82 -7.08 8.13
N LEU A 40 -3.97 -8.05 7.77
CA LEU A 40 -3.10 -7.94 6.60
C LEU A 40 -3.90 -7.83 5.29
N CYS A 41 -5.01 -8.56 5.19
CA CYS A 41 -5.89 -8.49 4.03
C CYS A 41 -6.58 -7.12 3.93
N ALA A 42 -7.11 -6.61 5.05
CA ALA A 42 -7.67 -5.27 5.13
C ALA A 42 -6.63 -4.19 4.77
N ALA A 43 -5.43 -4.30 5.32
CA ALA A 43 -4.32 -3.38 5.04
C ALA A 43 -3.90 -3.39 3.55
N ALA A 44 -3.87 -4.56 2.92
CA ALA A 44 -3.60 -4.67 1.48
C ALA A 44 -4.71 -4.01 0.63
N CYS A 45 -5.98 -4.18 1.03
CA CYS A 45 -7.12 -3.51 0.38
C CYS A 45 -7.03 -1.98 0.51
N GLU A 46 -6.62 -1.46 1.67
CA GLU A 46 -6.43 -0.02 1.88
C GLU A 46 -5.37 0.57 0.93
N VAL A 47 -4.28 -0.18 0.67
CA VAL A 47 -3.29 0.23 -0.34
C VAL A 47 -3.91 0.30 -1.73
N ALA A 48 -4.70 -0.70 -2.12
CA ALA A 48 -5.35 -0.70 -3.43
C ALA A 48 -6.33 0.50 -3.58
N LEU A 49 -7.11 0.79 -2.55
CA LEU A 49 -8.02 1.94 -2.53
C LEU A 49 -7.27 3.27 -2.62
N ALA A 50 -6.17 3.42 -1.87
CA ALA A 50 -5.32 4.60 -1.93
C ALA A 50 -4.76 4.84 -3.35
N VAL A 51 -4.29 3.78 -4.02
CA VAL A 51 -3.80 3.87 -5.41
C VAL A 51 -4.93 4.23 -6.37
N ILE A 52 -6.11 3.62 -6.24
CA ILE A 52 -7.27 3.95 -7.08
C ILE A 52 -7.65 5.42 -6.91
N HIS A 53 -7.72 5.93 -5.69
CA HIS A 53 -8.03 7.34 -5.45
C HIS A 53 -6.95 8.28 -5.97
N ALA A 54 -5.67 7.94 -5.79
CA ALA A 54 -4.56 8.74 -6.32
C ALA A 54 -4.54 8.80 -7.85
N THR A 55 -5.00 7.73 -8.52
CA THR A 55 -5.05 7.64 -9.99
C THR A 55 -6.39 8.06 -10.59
N ALA A 56 -7.40 8.34 -9.76
CA ALA A 56 -8.71 8.75 -10.21
C ALA A 56 -8.67 10.14 -10.87
N GLY A 57 -9.33 10.26 -12.03
CA GLY A 57 -9.43 11.51 -12.78
C GLY A 57 -8.46 11.62 -13.96
N PRO A 58 -8.62 12.65 -14.80
CA PRO A 58 -7.98 12.73 -16.11
C PRO A 58 -6.45 12.89 -16.08
N ARG A 59 -5.88 13.20 -14.92
CA ARG A 59 -4.43 13.38 -14.72
C ARG A 59 -3.85 12.52 -13.59
N GLY A 60 -4.64 11.64 -12.98
CA GLY A 60 -4.21 10.90 -11.79
C GLY A 60 -2.98 10.02 -12.07
N LEU A 61 -2.95 9.35 -13.21
CA LEU A 61 -1.80 8.55 -13.64
C LEU A 61 -0.54 9.39 -13.84
N ASP A 62 -0.66 10.56 -14.47
CA ASP A 62 0.47 11.46 -14.73
C ASP A 62 1.11 11.93 -13.41
N VAL A 63 0.27 12.35 -12.45
CA VAL A 63 0.72 12.81 -11.12
C VAL A 63 1.44 11.71 -10.35
N VAL A 64 0.91 10.48 -10.37
CA VAL A 64 1.54 9.33 -9.70
C VAL A 64 2.87 8.97 -10.37
N SER A 65 2.94 9.00 -11.70
CA SER A 65 4.19 8.73 -12.44
C SER A 65 5.26 9.78 -12.13
N GLU A 66 4.91 11.06 -12.14
CA GLU A 66 5.83 12.15 -11.80
C GLU A 66 6.38 12.02 -10.37
N ALA A 67 5.52 11.70 -9.41
CA ALA A 67 5.94 11.50 -8.02
C ALA A 67 6.90 10.31 -7.87
N PHE A 68 6.65 9.22 -8.58
CA PHE A 68 7.48 8.02 -8.55
C PHE A 68 8.86 8.25 -9.17
N ASP A 69 8.91 8.89 -10.33
CA ASP A 69 10.17 9.17 -11.04
C ASP A 69 10.98 10.30 -10.38
N GLY A 70 10.30 11.29 -9.78
CA GLY A 70 10.93 12.37 -9.03
C GLY A 70 11.62 11.90 -7.75
N SER A 71 11.10 10.87 -7.09
CA SER A 71 11.67 10.28 -5.86
C SER A 71 12.93 9.44 -6.10
N ARG A 72 13.25 9.13 -7.37
CA ARG A 72 14.47 8.38 -7.76
C ARG A 72 15.69 9.26 -8.07
N ARG A 73 15.55 10.58 -8.07
CA ARG A 73 16.65 11.54 -8.27
C ARG A 73 17.12 12.11 -6.95
#